data_AF-A0A7C5WWV8-F1
#
_entry.id   AF-A0A7C5WWV8-F1
#
_cell.length_a   1.000
_cell.length_b   1.000
_cell.length_c   1.000
_cell.angle_alpha   90.00
_cell.angle_beta   90.00
_cell.angle_gamma   90.00
#
_symmetry.space_group_name_H-M   'P 1'
#
loop_
_entity.id
_entity.type
_entity.pdbx_description
1 polymer ?
#
loop_
_entity_poly.entity_id
_entity_poly.type
_entity_poly.pdbx_seq_one_letter_code
_entity_poly.pdbx_strand_id
1 'polypeptide(L)' 'EAAKTAHFCSMCGPKFCSMKISAEVRDYAAEQESLSEEEIKQGMDEMSQKFQELGGEVYVSEEVVGSK' A
#
# COMPACT_ATOMS: atom_id res chain seq x y z
N GLU A 1 18.09 -26.00 -14.25
CA GLU A 1 17.45 -24.89 -15.01
C GLU A 1 16.18 -24.33 -14.38
N ALA A 2 15.47 -25.05 -13.51
CA ALA A 2 14.24 -24.55 -12.84
C ALA A 2 14.40 -23.22 -12.07
N ALA A 3 15.57 -22.95 -11.48
CA ALA A 3 15.85 -21.69 -10.78
C ALA A 3 16.09 -20.49 -11.72
N LYS A 4 16.35 -20.72 -13.02
CA LYS A 4 16.49 -19.64 -14.02
C LYS A 4 15.14 -19.17 -14.58
N THR A 5 14.11 -19.99 -14.43
CA THR A 5 12.72 -19.70 -14.84
C THR A 5 11.81 -19.38 -13.65
N ALA A 6 12.27 -19.63 -12.42
CA ALA A 6 11.49 -19.34 -11.21
C ALA A 6 11.60 -17.85 -10.85
N HIS A 7 10.44 -17.18 -10.77
CA HIS A 7 10.29 -15.80 -10.33
C HIS A 7 10.52 -15.58 -8.82
N PHE A 8 11.23 -16.49 -8.15
CA PHE A 8 11.55 -16.35 -6.74
C PHE A 8 12.95 -16.86 -6.45
N CYS A 9 13.75 -16.05 -5.75
CA CYS A 9 15.01 -16.47 -5.17
C CYS A 9 14.73 -17.22 -3.85
N SER A 10 15.58 -18.18 -3.49
CA SER A 10 15.44 -19.07 -2.32
C SER A 10 15.21 -18.37 -0.97
N MET A 11 15.47 -17.06 -0.89
CA MET A 11 15.27 -16.24 0.31
C MET A 11 13.89 -15.58 0.43
N CYS A 12 13.13 -15.40 -0.66
CA CYS A 12 11.93 -14.57 -0.65
C CYS A 12 10.60 -15.34 -0.65
N GLY A 13 10.66 -16.66 -0.88
CA GLY A 13 9.47 -17.50 -1.01
C GLY A 13 8.49 -17.02 -2.12
N PRO A 14 7.43 -17.79 -2.41
CA PRO A 14 6.50 -17.44 -3.47
C PRO A 14 5.58 -16.26 -3.11
N LYS A 15 5.44 -15.92 -1.81
CA LYS A 15 4.54 -14.86 -1.33
C LYS A 15 5.19 -13.48 -1.15
N PHE A 16 6.52 -13.40 -1.01
CA PHE A 16 7.21 -12.15 -0.67
C PHE A 16 8.34 -11.81 -1.64
N CYS A 17 8.26 -12.27 -2.89
CA CYS A 17 9.19 -11.84 -3.92
C CYS A 17 8.96 -10.34 -4.22
N SER A 18 9.86 -9.49 -3.71
CA SER A 18 9.81 -8.04 -3.85
C SER A 18 9.69 -7.57 -5.30
N MET A 19 10.37 -8.27 -6.21
CA MET A 19 10.29 -7.99 -7.66
C MET A 19 8.90 -8.29 -8.23
N LYS A 20 8.28 -9.40 -7.82
CA LYS A 20 6.93 -9.78 -8.27
C LYS A 20 5.88 -8.82 -7.73
N ILE A 21 5.95 -8.50 -6.43
CA ILE A 21 5.04 -7.55 -5.79
C ILE A 21 5.16 -6.18 -6.47
N SER A 22 6.37 -5.72 -6.76
CA SER A 22 6.58 -4.43 -7.44
C SER A 22 5.98 -4.43 -8.85
N ALA A 23 6.04 -5.55 -9.57
CA ALA A 23 5.40 -5.68 -10.88
C ALA A 23 3.86 -5.66 -10.74
N GLU A 24 3.30 -6.47 -9.85
CA GLU A 24 1.86 -6.54 -9.59
C GLU A 24 1.27 -5.18 -9.18
N VAL A 25 1.97 -4.41 -8.34
CA VAL A 25 1.53 -3.06 -7.93
C VAL A 25 1.53 -2.07 -9.11
N ARG A 26 2.51 -2.17 -10.02
CA ARG A 26 2.55 -1.30 -11.21
C ARG A 26 1.45 -1.64 -12.20
N ASP A 27 1.23 -2.92 -12.44
CA ASP A 27 0.17 -3.39 -13.33
C ASP A 27 -1.20 -2.97 -12.79
N TYR A 28 -1.44 -3.20 -11.49
CA TYR A 28 -2.65 -2.73 -10.81
C TYR A 28 -2.84 -1.21 -10.91
N ALA A 29 -1.78 -0.42 -10.71
CA ALA A 29 -1.86 1.03 -10.81
C ALA A 29 -2.10 1.51 -12.25
N ALA A 30 -1.63 0.78 -13.27
CA ALA A 30 -1.84 1.11 -14.67
C ALA A 30 -3.29 0.83 -15.14
N GLU A 31 -3.98 -0.11 -14.48
CA GLU A 31 -5.40 -0.42 -14.74
C GLU A 31 -6.37 0.53 -14.02
N GLN A 32 -5.88 1.33 -13.06
CA GLN A 32 -6.71 2.27 -12.31
C GLN A 32 -6.75 3.65 -12.97
N GLU A 33 -7.91 4.32 -12.87
CA GLU A 33 -8.03 5.72 -13.25
C GLU A 33 -7.23 6.59 -12.28
N SER A 34 -6.47 7.54 -12.82
CA SER A 34 -5.76 8.52 -11.99
C SER A 34 -6.75 9.44 -11.31
N LEU A 35 -6.61 9.61 -10.00
CA LEU A 35 -7.36 10.61 -9.24
C LEU A 35 -7.10 12.02 -9.77
N SER A 36 -8.12 12.88 -9.74
CA SER A 36 -7.96 14.29 -10.03
C SER A 36 -7.16 15.00 -8.93
N GLU A 37 -6.61 16.18 -9.23
CA GLU A 37 -5.89 16.99 -8.24
C GLU A 37 -6.79 17.36 -7.06
N GLU A 38 -8.08 17.59 -7.32
CA GLU A 38 -9.09 17.88 -6.31
C GLU A 38 -9.37 16.67 -5.40
N GLU A 39 -9.49 15.47 -5.96
CA GLU A 39 -9.69 14.24 -5.19
C GLU A 39 -8.48 13.93 -4.30
N ILE A 40 -7.26 14.14 -4.82
CA ILE A 40 -6.03 13.98 -4.04
C ILE A 40 -6.03 14.97 -2.87
N LYS A 41 -6.33 16.25 -3.13
CA LYS A 41 -6.36 17.28 -2.10
C LYS A 41 -7.41 16.98 -1.02
N GLN A 42 -8.61 16.59 -1.42
CA GLN A 42 -9.68 16.24 -0.48
C GLN A 42 -9.26 15.06 0.40
N GLY A 43 -8.71 14.00 -0.18
CA GLY A 43 -8.23 12.85 0.58
C GLY A 43 -7.12 13.22 1.58
N MET A 44 -6.21 14.11 1.20
CA MET A 44 -5.18 14.63 2.10
C MET A 44 -5.78 15.47 3.25
N ASP A 45 -6.74 16.34 2.96
CA ASP A 45 -7.41 17.17 3.96
C ASP A 45 -8.20 16.31 4.97
N GLU A 46 -8.88 15.25 4.51
CA GLU A 46 -9.58 14.29 5.36
C GLU A 46 -8.62 13.52 6.29
N MET A 47 -7.49 13.04 5.76
CA MET A 47 -6.51 12.31 6.57
C MET A 47 -5.80 13.22 7.58
N SER A 48 -5.58 14.49 7.24
CA SER A 48 -5.05 15.51 8.17
C SER A 48 -6.00 15.74 9.34
N GLN A 49 -7.31 15.83 9.08
CA GLN A 49 -8.33 15.95 10.13
C GLN A 49 -8.33 14.71 11.03
N LYS A 50 -8.34 13.51 10.44
CA LYS A 50 -8.27 12.25 11.19
C LYS A 50 -7.03 12.18 12.08
N PHE A 51 -5.87 12.60 11.57
CA PHE A 51 -4.65 12.62 12.38
C PHE A 51 -4.78 13.53 13.61
N GLN A 52 -5.39 14.70 13.46
CA GLN A 52 -5.64 15.62 14.57
C GLN A 52 -6.68 15.05 15.57
N GLU A 53 -7.75 14.44 15.06
CA GLU A 53 -8.79 13.79 15.88
C GLU A 53 -8.23 12.63 16.72
N LEU A 54 -7.28 11.88 16.16
CA LEU A 54 -6.60 10.77 16.81
C LEU A 54 -5.46 11.20 17.75
N GLY A 55 -5.33 12.50 18.04
CA GLY A 55 -4.35 13.01 19.01
C GLY A 55 -2.98 13.37 18.42
N GLY A 56 -2.83 13.35 17.09
CA GLY A 56 -1.58 13.73 16.41
C GLY A 56 -0.46 12.71 16.60
N GLU A 57 -0.79 11.45 16.85
CA GLU A 57 0.18 10.38 17.03
C GLU A 57 0.34 9.53 15.76
N VAL A 58 1.58 9.19 15.43
CA VAL A 58 1.89 8.29 14.30
C VAL A 58 1.54 6.84 14.64
N TYR A 59 1.61 6.48 15.92
CA TYR A 59 1.30 5.14 16.42
C TYR A 59 -0.01 5.18 17.20
N VAL A 60 -1.06 4.68 16.57
CA VAL A 60 -2.40 4.57 17.16
C VAL A 60 -2.70 3.09 17.42
N SER A 61 -3.39 2.79 18.52
CA SER A 61 -3.78 1.42 18.84
C SER A 61 -4.94 0.96 17.96
N GLU A 62 -5.01 -0.35 17.71
CA GLU A 62 -6.00 -0.95 16.80
C GLU A 62 -7.45 -0.72 17.27
N GLU A 63 -7.66 -0.60 18.58
CA GLU A 63 -8.94 -0.26 19.21
C GLU A 63 -9.44 1.15 18.83
N VAL A 64 -8.53 2.08 18.52
CA VAL A 64 -8.85 3.48 18.22
C VAL A 64 -9.15 3.70 16.73
N VAL A 65 -8.52 2.93 15.83
CA VAL A 65 -8.68 3.09 14.36
C VAL A 65 -9.92 2.34 13.83
N GLY A 66 -10.53 1.49 14.66
CA GLY A 66 -11.67 0.66 14.26
C GLY A 66 -11.22 -0.53 13.42
N SER A 67 -10.76 -1.59 14.08
CA SER A 67 -10.47 -2.87 13.43
C SER A 67 -11.78 -3.49 12.91
N LYS A 68 -11.80 -3.85 11.63
CA LYS A 68 -12.90 -4.60 10.99
C LYS A 68 -12.58 -6.08 10.97
#